data_AF-B8CMQ9-F1
#
_entry.id   AF-B8CMQ9-F1
#
_cell.length_a   1.000
_cell.length_b   1.000
_cell.length_c   1.000
_cell.angle_alpha   90.00
_cell.angle_beta   90.00
_cell.angle_gamma   90.00
#
_symmetry.space_group_name_H-M   'P 1'
#
loop_
_entity.id
_entity.type
_entity.pdbx_description
1 polymer ?
#
loop_
_entity_poly.entity_id
_entity_poly.type
_entity_poly.pdbx_seq_one_letter_code
_entity_poly.pdbx_strand_id
1 'polypeptide(L)'
;MSEDEVDELAKKLEQDLLKMYGSPVLKGAELQKALGYSSIYALRQAVVRKTLPIPTFIVRNRRGTHALVKDIARWLAEQAREDK
;
A
#
# COMPACT_ATOMS: atom_id res chain seq x y z
N MET A 1 11.05 -16.42 5.95
CA MET A 1 9.98 -16.85 5.03
C MET A 1 10.61 -17.04 3.66
N SER A 2 10.29 -18.12 2.94
CA SER A 2 10.75 -18.29 1.56
C SER A 2 10.06 -17.28 0.63
N GLU A 3 10.60 -17.07 -0.57
CA GLU A 3 9.99 -16.15 -1.55
C GLU A 3 8.56 -16.58 -1.93
N ASP A 4 8.33 -17.89 -2.06
CA ASP A 4 7.00 -18.45 -2.33
C ASP A 4 5.99 -18.15 -1.22
N GLU A 5 6.42 -18.16 0.05
CA GLU A 5 5.57 -17.81 1.19
C GLU A 5 5.19 -16.32 1.19
N VAL A 6 6.11 -15.44 0.75
CA VAL A 6 5.85 -14.00 0.60
C VAL A 6 4.82 -13.76 -0.51
N ASP A 7 4.97 -14.43 -1.64
CA ASP A 7 4.03 -14.30 -2.76
C ASP A 7 2.63 -14.82 -2.42
N GLU A 8 2.51 -15.95 -1.70
CA GLU A 8 1.21 -16.46 -1.24
C GLU A 8 0.57 -15.52 -0.21
N LEU A 9 1.36 -14.97 0.72
CA LEU A 9 0.87 -13.97 1.67
C LEU A 9 0.42 -12.70 0.96
N ALA A 10 1.20 -12.21 -0.01
CA ALA A 10 0.89 -11.03 -0.80
C ALA A 10 -0.43 -11.21 -1.57
N LYS A 11 -0.64 -12.35 -2.23
CA LYS A 11 -1.91 -12.66 -2.91
C LYS A 11 -3.10 -12.65 -1.95
N LYS A 12 -2.93 -13.23 -0.75
CA LYS A 12 -3.99 -13.26 0.26
C LYS A 12 -4.33 -11.85 0.75
N LEU A 13 -3.32 -11.05 1.07
CA LEU A 13 -3.47 -9.66 1.47
C LEU A 13 -4.10 -8.82 0.35
N GLU A 14 -3.71 -9.04 -0.91
CA GLU A 14 -4.29 -8.36 -2.06
C GLU A 14 -5.81 -8.63 -2.13
N GLN A 15 -6.22 -9.90 -2.03
CA GLN A 15 -7.64 -10.26 -2.03
C GLN A 15 -8.42 -9.63 -0.88
N ASP A 16 -7.84 -9.61 0.32
CA ASP A 16 -8.47 -9.03 1.51
C ASP A 16 -8.61 -7.50 1.40
N LEU A 17 -7.56 -6.82 0.92
CA LEU A 17 -7.59 -5.37 0.66
C LEU A 17 -8.57 -5.02 -0.46
N LEU A 18 -8.63 -5.81 -1.53
CA LEU A 18 -9.60 -5.64 -2.62
C LEU A 18 -11.04 -5.80 -2.11
N LYS A 19 -11.32 -6.78 -1.25
CA LYS A 19 -12.64 -6.96 -0.62
C LYS A 19 -12.98 -5.81 0.32
N MET A 20 -12.00 -5.29 1.06
CA MET A 20 -12.21 -4.22 2.04
C MET A 20 -12.47 -2.86 1.39
N TYR A 21 -11.70 -2.49 0.36
CA TYR A 21 -11.76 -1.17 -0.26
C TYR A 21 -12.54 -1.15 -1.58
N GLY A 22 -12.82 -2.31 -2.18
CA GLY A 22 -13.60 -2.44 -3.42
C GLY A 22 -12.91 -1.89 -4.68
N SER A 23 -11.63 -1.52 -4.60
CA SER A 23 -10.88 -0.90 -5.70
C SER A 23 -9.44 -1.42 -5.73
N PRO A 24 -8.87 -1.72 -6.92
CA PRO A 24 -7.46 -2.09 -7.07
C PRO A 24 -6.50 -0.90 -6.92
N VAL A 25 -7.03 0.33 -6.86
CA VAL A 25 -6.27 1.56 -6.67
C VAL A 25 -6.74 2.24 -5.38
N LEU A 26 -5.81 2.47 -4.45
CA LEU A 26 -6.07 3.22 -3.22
C LEU A 26 -5.52 4.64 -3.31
N LYS A 27 -6.21 5.57 -2.65
CA LYS A 27 -5.80 6.97 -2.54
C LYS A 27 -6.27 7.59 -1.23
N GLY A 28 -5.66 8.70 -0.84
CA GLY A 28 -6.13 9.51 0.29
C GLY A 28 -6.24 8.72 1.59
N ALA A 29 -7.43 8.69 2.20
CA ALA A 29 -7.68 8.03 3.49
C ALA A 29 -7.52 6.50 3.43
N GLU A 30 -7.88 5.87 2.30
CA GLU A 30 -7.73 4.42 2.12
C GLU A 30 -6.26 4.04 2.08
N LEU A 31 -5.47 4.80 1.32
CA LEU A 31 -4.02 4.63 1.25
C LEU A 31 -3.35 4.88 2.62
N GLN A 32 -3.82 5.89 3.35
CA GLN A 32 -3.34 6.18 4.70
C GLN A 32 -3.58 5.01 5.66
N LYS A 33 -4.80 4.44 5.65
CA LYS A 33 -5.15 3.28 6.48
C LYS A 33 -4.36 2.04 6.10
N ALA A 34 -4.25 1.75 4.80
CA ALA A 34 -3.55 0.59 4.30
C ALA A 34 -2.03 0.60 4.61
N LEU A 35 -1.41 1.79 4.62
CA LEU A 35 0.00 1.97 4.96
C LEU A 35 0.26 2.19 6.47
N GLY A 36 -0.78 2.19 7.30
CA GLY A 36 -0.63 2.34 8.76
C GLY A 36 -0.20 3.73 9.24
N TYR A 37 -0.34 4.78 8.42
CA TYR A 37 -0.02 6.15 8.87
C TYR A 37 -1.02 6.63 9.91
N SER A 38 -0.55 7.33 10.95
CA SER A 38 -1.40 7.85 12.04
C SER A 38 -2.43 8.90 11.59
N SER A 39 -2.16 9.60 10.48
CA SER A 39 -3.06 10.61 9.93
C SER A 39 -2.83 10.82 8.43
N ILE A 40 -3.79 11.44 7.76
CA ILE A 40 -3.64 11.82 6.35
C ILE A 40 -2.54 12.86 6.15
N TYR A 41 -2.22 13.66 7.18
CA TYR A 41 -1.11 14.61 7.14
C TYR A 41 0.24 13.90 7.16
N ALA A 42 0.39 12.84 7.97
CA ALA A 42 1.60 12.01 7.97
C ALA A 42 1.84 11.36 6.61
N LEU A 43 0.79 10.82 5.98
CA LEU A 43 0.87 10.31 4.61
C LEU A 43 1.31 11.41 3.63
N ARG A 44 0.69 12.60 3.68
CA ARG A 44 1.06 13.73 2.79
C ARG A 44 2.52 14.15 3.00
N GLN A 45 3.00 14.20 4.23
CA GLN A 45 4.41 14.49 4.53
C GLN A 45 5.33 13.43 3.92
N ALA A 46 4.99 12.14 4.03
CA ALA A 46 5.77 11.07 3.42
C ALA A 46 5.78 11.16 1.87
N VAL A 47 4.65 11.53 1.25
CA VAL A 47 4.57 11.81 -0.20
C VAL A 47 5.52 12.96 -0.58
N VAL A 48 5.44 14.09 0.14
CA VAL A 48 6.27 15.27 -0.14
C VAL A 48 7.76 14.96 0.02
N ARG A 49 8.11 14.18 1.05
CA ARG A 49 9.49 13.75 1.33
C ARG A 49 9.96 12.61 0.43
N LYS A 50 9.07 12.03 -0.40
CA LYS A 50 9.34 10.84 -1.23
C LYS A 50 9.85 9.65 -0.41
N THR A 51 9.34 9.49 0.80
CA THR A 51 9.71 8.40 1.73
C THR A 51 8.65 7.30 1.79
N LEU A 52 7.80 7.20 0.77
CA LEU A 52 6.84 6.10 0.70
C LEU A 52 7.60 4.82 0.33
N PRO A 53 7.36 3.70 1.04
CA PRO A 53 8.07 2.45 0.79
C PRO A 53 7.56 1.72 -0.45
N ILE A 54 6.48 2.20 -1.06
CA ILE A 54 5.83 1.59 -2.22
C ILE A 54 5.87 2.50 -3.44
N PRO A 55 5.83 1.93 -4.66
CA PRO A 55 5.59 2.69 -5.88
C PRO A 55 4.26 3.45 -5.80
N THR A 56 4.30 4.71 -6.22
CA THR A 56 3.09 5.53 -6.33
C THR A 56 3.06 6.29 -7.64
N PHE A 57 1.86 6.64 -8.08
CA PHE A 57 1.65 7.33 -9.34
C PHE A 57 0.55 8.39 -9.23
N ILE A 58 0.56 9.30 -10.20
CA ILE A 58 -0.44 10.35 -10.34
C ILE A 58 -1.28 10.03 -11.57
N VAL A 59 -2.60 10.00 -11.39
CA VAL A 59 -3.53 9.85 -12.51
C VAL A 59 -3.86 11.25 -13.04
N ARG A 60 -3.71 11.45 -14.35
CA ARG A 60 -4.00 12.74 -15.01
C ARG A 60 -5.42 13.21 -14.65
N ASN A 61 -5.55 14.50 -14.35
CA ASN A 61 -6.81 15.14 -13.91
C ASN A 61 -7.41 14.59 -12.61
N ARG A 62 -6.66 13.82 -11.82
CA ARG A 62 -7.09 13.38 -10.47
C ARG A 62 -6.13 13.91 -9.43
N ARG A 63 -6.67 14.46 -8.35
CA ARG A 63 -5.88 14.98 -7.23
C ARG A 63 -5.38 13.83 -6.35
N GLY A 64 -4.14 13.96 -5.89
CA GLY A 64 -3.55 13.07 -4.90
C GLY A 64 -2.70 11.95 -5.48
N THR A 65 -2.08 11.21 -4.57
CA THR A 65 -1.20 10.07 -4.86
C THR A 65 -2.03 8.80 -4.88
N HIS A 66 -1.74 7.94 -5.85
CA HIS A 66 -2.40 6.66 -6.05
C HIS A 66 -1.37 5.54 -5.90
N ALA A 67 -1.80 4.43 -5.33
CA ALA A 67 -1.01 3.21 -5.23
C ALA A 67 -1.88 2.01 -5.60
N LEU A 68 -1.26 0.95 -6.14
CA LEU A 68 -1.98 -0.29 -6.42
C LEU A 68 -2.04 -1.14 -5.17
N VAL A 69 -3.18 -1.81 -4.98
CA VAL A 69 -3.37 -2.75 -3.87
C VAL A 69 -2.34 -3.86 -3.89
N LYS A 70 -1.99 -4.39 -5.08
CA LYS A 70 -0.95 -5.42 -5.24
C LYS A 70 0.41 -4.98 -4.68
N ASP A 71 0.78 -3.71 -4.87
CA ASP A 71 2.09 -3.19 -4.46
C ASP A 71 2.12 -3.00 -2.94
N ILE A 72 0.99 -2.56 -2.37
CA ILE A 72 0.81 -2.47 -0.91
C ILE A 72 0.85 -3.86 -0.28
N ALA A 73 0.16 -4.84 -0.87
CA ALA A 73 0.08 -6.21 -0.36
C ALA A 73 1.44 -6.89 -0.37
N ARG A 74 2.20 -6.75 -1.47
CA ARG A 74 3.58 -7.24 -1.54
C ARG A 74 4.48 -6.60 -0.49
N TRP A 75 4.43 -5.28 -0.36
CA TRP A 75 5.22 -4.58 0.66
C TRP A 75 4.87 -5.04 2.08
N LEU A 76 3.59 -5.20 2.41
CA LEU A 76 3.17 -5.71 3.73
C LEU A 76 3.69 -7.14 3.98
N ALA A 77 3.67 -8.00 2.96
CA ALA A 77 4.19 -9.36 3.08
C ALA A 77 5.72 -9.37 3.27
N GLU A 78 6.45 -8.49 2.59
CA GLU A 78 7.89 -8.30 2.74
C GLU A 78 8.24 -7.76 4.14
N GLN A 79 7.51 -6.77 4.65
CA GLN A 79 7.71 -6.26 6.01
C GLN A 79 7.44 -7.32 7.08
N ALA A 80 6.38 -8.13 6.92
CA ALA A 80 6.10 -9.25 7.82
C ALA A 80 7.20 -10.34 7.81
N ARG A 81 7.99 -10.41 6.73
CA ARG A 81 9.19 -11.26 6.65
C ARG A 81 10.38 -10.64 7.39
N GLU A 82 10.59 -9.33 7.27
CA GLU A 82 11.73 -8.61 7.88
C GLU A 82 11.59 -8.46 9.41
N ASP A 83 10.37 -8.39 9.94
CA ASP A 83 10.10 -8.33 11.39
C ASP A 83 10.30 -9.70 12.10
N LYS A 84 10.84 -10.72 11.42
CA LYS A 84 11.18 -12.04 11.97
C LYS A 84 12.67 -12.34 11.86
#